data_AF-A0A4Y2LCV3-F1
#
_entry.id   AF-A0A4Y2LCV3-F1
#
_cell.length_a   1.000
_cell.length_b   1.000
_cell.length_c   1.000
_cell.angle_alpha   90.00
_cell.angle_beta   90.00
_cell.angle_gamma   90.00
#
_symmetry.space_group_name_H-M   'P 1'
#
loop_
_entity.id
_entity.type
_entity.pdbx_description
1 polymer ?
#
loop_
_entity_poly.entity_id
_entity_poly.type
_entity_poly.pdbx_seq_one_letter_code
_entity_poly.pdbx_strand_id
1 'polypeptide(L)'
;MNESGNDWNESAAQQIRRVAVKFPPFWDKEADLGFINIEAQFILYGITQDSTKYYAVVSALNSEVLSYVSDIVKNPPTNNLYQTLKDRLIAEFSDS
;
A
#
# COMPACT_ATOMS: atom_id res chain seq x y z
N MET A 1 18.00 -14.73 -51.62
CA MET A 1 16.75 -13.99 -51.30
C MET A 1 15.70 -14.98 -50.87
N ASN A 2 15.52 -15.14 -49.56
CA ASN A 2 14.27 -15.57 -48.93
C ASN A 2 14.34 -15.11 -47.47
N GLU A 3 13.50 -14.13 -47.18
CA GLU A 3 13.27 -13.55 -45.86
C GLU A 3 12.38 -14.49 -45.05
N SER A 4 12.75 -14.77 -43.80
CA SER A 4 11.91 -15.30 -42.72
C SER A 4 12.80 -15.25 -41.46
N GLY A 5 12.76 -14.24 -40.60
CA GLY A 5 11.58 -13.63 -40.02
C GLY A 5 11.20 -14.43 -38.78
N ASN A 6 11.46 -13.83 -37.61
CA ASN A 6 10.99 -14.18 -36.26
C ASN A 6 12.03 -14.83 -35.33
N ASP A 7 12.67 -13.99 -34.50
CA ASP A 7 12.90 -14.37 -33.11
C ASP A 7 12.81 -13.12 -32.22
N TRP A 8 11.64 -12.46 -32.27
CA TRP A 8 11.23 -11.53 -31.22
C TRP A 8 10.83 -12.37 -30.00
N ASN A 9 11.82 -12.85 -29.23
CA ASN A 9 11.58 -13.21 -27.84
C ASN A 9 11.53 -11.92 -27.01
N GLU A 10 10.57 -11.07 -27.37
CA GLU A 10 10.18 -9.91 -26.59
C GLU A 10 9.36 -10.46 -25.43
N SER A 11 10.06 -10.64 -24.32
CA SER A 11 9.55 -10.52 -22.95
C SER A 11 8.06 -10.82 -22.86
N ALA A 12 7.70 -12.05 -22.49
CA ALA A 12 6.37 -12.35 -21.98
C ALA A 12 6.12 -11.44 -20.77
N ALA A 13 5.66 -10.22 -21.05
CA ALA A 13 5.32 -9.21 -20.09
C ALA A 13 4.22 -9.87 -19.26
N GLN A 14 4.59 -10.31 -18.06
CA GLN A 14 3.65 -10.82 -17.09
C GLN A 14 2.55 -9.77 -17.00
N GLN A 15 1.39 -10.09 -17.55
CA GLN A 15 0.24 -9.21 -17.45
C GLN A 15 -0.11 -9.14 -15.98
N ILE A 16 0.38 -8.07 -15.33
CA ILE A 16 -0.01 -7.73 -13.97
C ILE A 16 -1.51 -7.42 -14.06
N ARG A 17 -2.33 -8.42 -13.75
CA ARG A 17 -3.76 -8.23 -13.54
C ARG A 17 -3.91 -7.39 -12.28
N ARG A 18 -3.88 -6.07 -12.45
CA ARG A 18 -4.15 -5.11 -11.39
C ARG A 18 -5.63 -5.23 -11.05
N VAL A 19 -5.95 -6.05 -10.05
CA VAL A 19 -7.23 -5.91 -9.37
C VAL A 19 -7.19 -4.54 -8.71
N ALA A 20 -8.14 -3.66 -9.07
CA ALA A 20 -8.33 -2.41 -8.34
C ALA A 20 -8.84 -2.79 -6.95
N VAL A 21 -7.91 -3.00 -6.01
CA VAL A 21 -8.26 -3.15 -4.60
C VAL A 21 -8.73 -1.79 -4.14
N LYS A 22 -10.05 -1.61 -4.06
CA LYS A 22 -10.62 -0.48 -3.32
C LYS A 22 -10.37 -0.77 -1.86
N PHE A 23 -9.30 -0.21 -1.32
CA PHE A 23 -9.12 -0.19 0.12
C PHE A 23 -10.29 0.59 0.75
N PRO A 24 -10.82 0.10 1.88
CA PRO A 24 -11.82 0.84 2.63
C PRO A 24 -11.26 2.22 3.02
N PRO A 25 -12.13 3.23 3.21
CA PRO A 25 -11.69 4.50 3.78
C PRO A 25 -11.03 4.24 5.14
N PHE A 26 -9.93 4.93 5.41
CA PHE A 26 -9.31 4.92 6.73
C PHE A 26 -10.26 5.54 7.76
N TRP A 27 -10.41 4.89 8.93
CA TRP A 27 -11.25 5.36 10.02
C TRP A 27 -10.39 6.10 11.04
N ASP A 28 -10.26 7.41 10.84
CA ASP A 28 -9.49 8.31 11.70
C ASP A 28 -9.91 8.25 13.18
N LYS A 29 -11.21 8.21 13.49
CA LYS A 29 -11.71 8.18 14.88
C LYS A 29 -11.57 6.83 15.60
N GLU A 30 -11.27 5.77 14.87
CA GLU A 30 -11.12 4.41 15.40
C GLU A 30 -9.94 3.74 14.70
N ALA A 31 -8.78 4.41 14.72
CA ALA A 31 -7.60 4.01 13.95
C ALA A 31 -7.21 2.54 14.21
N ASP A 32 -7.31 2.07 15.45
CA ASP A 32 -7.09 0.67 15.81
C ASP A 32 -8.00 -0.31 15.05
N LEU A 33 -9.31 -0.04 15.02
CA LEU A 33 -10.27 -0.85 14.27
C LEU A 33 -10.07 -0.72 12.75
N GLY A 34 -9.72 0.48 12.29
CA GLY A 34 -9.36 0.74 10.89
C GLY A 34 -8.19 -0.11 10.43
N PHE A 35 -7.14 -0.22 11.24
CA PHE A 35 -5.99 -1.07 10.94
C PHE A 35 -6.32 -2.56 10.95
N ILE A 36 -7.16 -3.04 11.88
CA ILE A 36 -7.63 -4.43 11.87
C ILE A 36 -8.32 -4.77 10.54
N ASN A 37 -9.19 -3.88 10.06
CA ASN A 37 -9.88 -4.07 8.80
C ASN A 37 -8.91 -4.07 7.59
N ILE A 38 -7.95 -3.14 7.56
CA ILE A 38 -6.92 -3.08 6.51
C ILE A 38 -6.05 -4.35 6.51
N GLU A 39 -5.64 -4.83 7.68
CA GLU A 39 -4.82 -6.04 7.82
C GLU A 39 -5.59 -7.30 7.37
N ALA A 40 -6.89 -7.37 7.62
CA ALA A 40 -7.74 -8.41 7.07
C ALA A 40 -7.74 -8.40 5.53
N GLN A 41 -7.78 -7.23 4.89
CA GLN A 41 -7.66 -7.13 3.43
C GLN A 41 -6.31 -7.62 2.93
N PHE A 42 -5.22 -7.30 3.64
CA PHE A 42 -3.89 -7.83 3.26
C PHE A 42 -3.86 -9.35 3.27
N ILE A 43 -4.48 -9.99 4.27
CA ILE A 43 -4.57 -11.44 4.34
C ILE A 43 -5.40 -11.99 3.17
N LEU A 44 -6.57 -11.42 2.90
CA LEU A 44 -7.47 -11.86 1.83
C LEU A 44 -6.84 -11.75 0.43
N TYR A 45 -6.02 -10.72 0.20
CA TYR A 45 -5.34 -10.49 -1.08
C TYR A 45 -3.92 -11.05 -1.14
N GLY A 46 -3.44 -11.73 -0.09
CA GLY A 46 -2.07 -12.26 -0.04
C GLY A 46 -0.98 -11.17 -0.08
N ILE A 47 -1.27 -9.96 0.41
CA ILE A 47 -0.33 -8.85 0.46
C ILE A 47 0.60 -9.04 1.65
N THR A 48 1.82 -9.49 1.37
CA THR A 48 2.85 -9.76 2.38
C THR A 48 4.00 -8.76 2.36
N GLN A 49 4.28 -8.16 1.21
CA GLN A 49 5.39 -7.22 1.03
C GLN A 49 5.14 -5.91 1.80
N ASP A 50 6.09 -5.53 2.66
CA ASP A 50 6.04 -4.34 3.51
C ASP A 50 5.75 -3.05 2.71
N SER A 51 6.46 -2.86 1.59
CA SER A 51 6.24 -1.71 0.70
C SER A 51 4.83 -1.68 0.11
N THR A 52 4.27 -2.83 -0.24
CA THR A 52 2.91 -2.90 -0.79
C THR A 52 1.87 -2.56 0.27
N LYS A 53 2.04 -3.04 1.51
CA LYS A 53 1.19 -2.66 2.64
C LYS A 53 1.26 -1.16 2.91
N TYR A 54 2.46 -0.59 2.94
CA TYR A 54 2.69 0.84 3.13
C TYR A 54 1.97 1.69 2.07
N TYR A 55 2.21 1.45 0.78
CA TYR A 55 1.59 2.24 -0.28
C TYR A 55 0.08 2.03 -0.37
N ALA A 56 -0.42 0.83 -0.04
CA ALA A 56 -1.85 0.59 0.09
C ALA A 56 -2.49 1.50 1.15
N VAL A 57 -1.90 1.59 2.35
CA VAL A 57 -2.40 2.49 3.40
C VAL A 57 -2.31 3.94 2.94
N VAL A 58 -1.14 4.40 2.46
CA VAL A 58 -0.96 5.79 2.00
C VAL A 58 -2.00 6.18 0.95
N SER A 59 -2.34 5.26 0.03
CA SER A 59 -3.37 5.50 -0.99
C SER A 59 -4.80 5.62 -0.46
N ALA A 60 -5.06 5.13 0.75
CA ALA A 60 -6.37 5.15 1.41
C ALA A 60 -6.55 6.34 2.37
N LEU A 61 -5.47 7.09 2.67
CA LEU A 61 -5.51 8.25 3.57
C LEU A 61 -6.06 9.50 2.86
N ASN A 62 -6.86 10.29 3.58
CA ASN A 62 -7.28 11.61 3.12
C ASN A 62 -6.19 12.66 3.35
N SER A 63 -6.38 13.87 2.81
CA SER A 63 -5.38 14.96 2.91
C SER A 63 -5.09 15.40 4.34
N GLU A 64 -6.09 15.33 5.23
CA GLU A 64 -5.95 15.70 6.63
C GLU A 64 -5.04 14.72 7.36
N VAL A 65 -5.33 13.41 7.27
CA VAL A 65 -4.52 12.35 7.87
C VAL A 65 -3.10 12.34 7.30
N LEU A 66 -2.94 12.54 5.97
CA LEU A 66 -1.61 12.65 5.34
C LEU A 66 -0.76 13.79 5.89
N SER A 67 -1.36 14.86 6.41
CA SER A 67 -0.62 15.98 6.97
C SER A 67 0.14 15.59 8.26
N TYR A 68 -0.46 14.74 9.09
CA TYR A 68 0.13 14.26 10.36
C TYR A 68 1.34 13.33 10.16
N VAL A 69 1.40 12.62 9.03
CA VAL A 69 2.48 11.68 8.69
C VAL A 69 3.31 12.14 7.50
N SER A 70 3.29 13.43 7.19
CA SER A 70 3.90 13.96 5.96
C SER A 70 5.43 13.79 5.92
N ASP A 71 6.08 13.77 7.08
CA ASP A 71 7.50 13.46 7.24
C ASP A 71 7.82 12.03 6.79
N ILE A 72 7.04 11.05 7.25
CA ILE A 72 7.15 9.64 6.87
C ILE A 72 6.86 9.45 5.38
N VAL A 73 5.83 10.12 4.86
CA VAL A 73 5.45 9.99 3.45
C VAL A 73 6.50 10.60 2.51
N LYS A 74 7.06 11.76 2.87
CA LYS A 74 8.09 12.43 2.07
C LYS A 74 9.47 11.77 2.19
N ASN A 75 9.78 11.19 3.35
CA ASN A 75 11.06 10.53 3.63
C ASN A 75 10.80 9.14 4.24
N PRO A 76 10.35 8.17 3.41
CA PRO A 76 10.01 6.85 3.91
C PRO A 76 11.22 6.14 4.53
N PRO A 77 11.06 5.43 5.66
CA PRO A 77 12.15 4.67 6.28
C PRO A 77 12.63 3.55 5.35
N THR A 78 13.88 3.11 5.53
CA THR A 78 14.48 2.06 4.71
C THR A 78 13.92 0.66 5.00
N ASN A 79 13.47 0.43 6.24
CA ASN A 79 12.88 -0.81 6.71
C ASN A 79 11.63 -0.51 7.54
N ASN A 80 10.75 -1.49 7.70
CA ASN A 80 9.54 -1.40 8.54
C ASN A 80 8.62 -0.24 8.12
N LEU A 81 8.43 -0.05 6.81
CA LEU A 81 7.62 1.02 6.23
C LEU A 81 6.21 1.01 6.80
N TYR A 82 5.54 -0.15 6.72
CA TYR A 82 4.16 -0.28 7.17
C TYR A 82 4.06 -0.09 8.68
N GLN A 83 4.94 -0.72 9.46
CA GLN A 83 4.88 -0.64 10.92
C GLN A 83 5.12 0.79 11.41
N THR A 84 6.11 1.49 10.86
CA THR A 84 6.39 2.89 11.22
C THR A 84 5.19 3.80 10.95
N LEU A 85 4.54 3.62 9.80
CA LEU A 85 3.33 4.38 9.46
C LEU A 85 2.15 4.03 10.38
N LYS A 86 1.94 2.74 10.67
CA LYS A 86 0.87 2.23 11.54
C LYS A 86 1.01 2.79 12.95
N ASP A 87 2.19 2.69 13.55
CA ASP A 87 2.45 3.13 14.92
C ASP A 87 2.21 4.64 15.06
N ARG A 88 2.66 5.43 14.08
CA ARG A 88 2.42 6.88 14.09
C ARG A 88 0.92 7.20 13.99
N LEU A 89 0.21 6.56 13.06
CA LEU A 89 -1.23 6.81 12.91
C LEU A 89 -2.02 6.37 14.14
N ILE A 90 -1.69 5.24 14.77
CA ILE A 90 -2.33 4.83 16.03
C ILE A 90 -2.03 5.84 17.14
N ALA A 91 -0.77 6.26 17.29
CA ALA A 91 -0.40 7.23 18.33
C ALA A 91 -1.10 8.59 18.18
N GLU A 92 -1.32 9.06 16.94
CA GLU A 92 -1.99 10.34 16.69
C GLU A 92 -3.52 10.26 16.82
N PHE A 93 -4.12 9.06 16.62
CA PHE A 93 -5.57 8.92 16.46
C PHE A 93 -6.27 7.96 17.43
N SER A 94 -5.56 7.22 18.30
CA SER A 94 -6.16 6.36 19.35
C SER A 94 -6.37 7.05 20.70
N ASP A 95 -5.98 8.32 20.85
CA ASP A 95 -6.01 9.03 22.16
C ASP A 95 -7.17 10.06 22.26
N SER A 96 -8.39 9.70 21.85
CA SER A 96 -9.60 10.53 22.05
C SER A 96 -10.87 9.74 22.36
#